data_AF-A0A2T5XUH6-F1
#
_entry.id   AF-A0A2T5XUH6-F1
#
_cell.length_a   1.000
_cell.length_b   1.000
_cell.length_c   1.000
_cell.angle_alpha   90.00
_cell.angle_beta   90.00
_cell.angle_gamma   90.00
#
_symmetry.space_group_name_H-M   'P 1'
#
loop_
_entity.id
_entity.type
_entity.pdbx_description
1 polymer ?
#
loop_
_entity_poly.entity_id
_entity_poly.type
_entity_poly.pdbx_seq_one_letter_code
_entity_poly.pdbx_strand_id
1 'polypeptide(L)'
;MECDTLSEFLLAMAHLQAVFALPYTYEGFKFITSEDLDAIKAHFPKKPFAIRHWLQGAEFYGGATDSIVVLDGGEQLVYASSSESSFEAMDDFLKDIGEEM
;
A
#
# COMPACT_ATOMS: atom_id res chain seq x y z
N MET A 1 10.47 2.52 -18.38
CA MET A 1 9.03 2.22 -18.41
C MET A 1 8.61 1.90 -16.99
N GLU A 2 7.53 2.52 -16.49
CA GLU A 2 7.11 2.35 -15.09
C GLU A 2 6.52 0.97 -14.80
N CYS A 3 5.75 0.42 -15.74
CA CYS A 3 5.18 -0.94 -15.70
C CYS A 3 5.40 -1.64 -17.05
N ASP A 4 5.11 -2.93 -17.15
CA ASP A 4 5.28 -3.69 -18.39
C ASP A 4 4.09 -3.47 -19.35
N THR A 5 2.90 -3.23 -18.82
CA THR A 5 1.69 -2.95 -19.61
C THR A 5 0.97 -1.68 -19.16
N LEU A 6 0.17 -1.10 -20.06
CA LEU A 6 -0.70 0.03 -19.73
C LEU A 6 -1.72 -0.34 -18.64
N SER A 7 -2.25 -1.57 -18.66
CA SER A 7 -3.20 -2.04 -17.67
C SER A 7 -2.58 -2.10 -16.27
N GLU A 8 -1.34 -2.60 -16.14
CA GLU A 8 -0.60 -2.57 -14.87
C GLU A 8 -0.39 -1.13 -14.39
N PHE A 9 -0.02 -0.22 -15.28
CA PHE A 9 0.16 1.18 -14.92
C PHE A 9 -1.14 1.81 -14.41
N LEU A 10 -2.26 1.60 -15.10
CA LEU A 10 -3.57 2.12 -14.67
C LEU A 10 -4.01 1.52 -13.33
N LEU A 11 -3.75 0.23 -13.09
CA LEU A 11 -4.04 -0.42 -11.82
C LEU A 11 -3.17 0.13 -10.68
N ALA A 12 -1.87 0.30 -10.89
CA ALA A 12 -0.97 0.90 -9.92
C ALA A 12 -1.40 2.33 -9.57
N MET A 13 -1.74 3.14 -10.56
CA MET A 13 -2.24 4.50 -10.34
C MET A 13 -3.58 4.52 -9.60
N ALA A 14 -4.51 3.61 -9.94
CA ALA A 14 -5.79 3.51 -9.24
C ALA A 14 -5.59 3.18 -7.75
N HIS A 15 -4.69 2.25 -7.43
CA HIS A 15 -4.36 1.90 -6.04
C HIS A 15 -3.65 3.02 -5.28
N LEU A 16 -2.76 3.76 -5.94
CA LEU A 16 -2.12 4.94 -5.34
C LEU A 16 -3.13 6.07 -5.08
N GLN A 17 -4.12 6.25 -5.95
CA GLN A 17 -5.19 7.22 -5.72
C GLN A 17 -6.20 6.75 -4.68
N ALA A 18 -6.44 5.45 -4.59
CA ALA A 18 -7.40 4.85 -3.68
C ALA A 18 -7.12 5.20 -2.22
N VAL A 19 -5.84 5.28 -1.81
CA VAL A 19 -5.50 5.65 -0.42
C VAL A 19 -5.92 7.07 -0.03
N PHE A 20 -6.17 7.95 -1.01
CA PHE A 20 -6.67 9.31 -0.77
C PHE A 20 -8.18 9.46 -1.02
N ALA A 21 -8.82 8.48 -1.66
CA ALA A 21 -10.18 8.60 -2.18
C ALA A 21 -11.18 7.62 -1.53
N LEU A 22 -10.70 6.53 -0.93
CA LEU A 22 -11.55 5.53 -0.30
C LEU A 22 -12.07 6.00 1.07
N PRO A 23 -13.26 5.55 1.49
CA PRO A 23 -13.93 6.04 2.69
C PRO A 23 -13.27 5.60 4.01
N TYR A 24 -12.54 4.47 4.00
CA TYR A 24 -11.82 3.96 5.16
C TYR A 24 -10.33 4.00 4.85
N THR A 25 -9.64 5.00 5.39
CA THR A 25 -8.22 5.26 5.11
C THR A 25 -7.49 5.57 6.40
N TYR A 26 -6.22 5.18 6.45
CA TYR A 26 -5.32 5.63 7.50
C TYR A 26 -5.00 7.11 7.28
N GLU A 27 -5.12 7.92 8.33
CA GLU A 27 -4.82 9.35 8.24
C GLU A 27 -3.30 9.57 8.28
N GLY A 28 -2.71 9.83 7.12
CA GLY A 28 -1.31 10.22 6.98
C GLY A 28 -0.41 9.12 6.43
N PHE A 29 0.89 9.21 6.72
CA PHE A 29 1.90 8.24 6.34
C PHE A 29 2.62 7.74 7.57
N LYS A 30 3.09 6.50 7.50
CA LYS A 30 4.00 5.95 8.50
C LYS A 30 5.37 5.71 7.91
N PHE A 31 6.41 5.96 8.69
CA PHE A 31 7.75 5.46 8.40
C PHE A 31 7.87 4.02 8.86
N ILE A 32 8.34 3.16 7.97
CA ILE A 32 8.51 1.73 8.23
C ILE A 32 9.95 1.31 8.03
N THR A 33 10.38 0.34 8.83
CA THR A 33 11.71 -0.27 8.70
C THR A 33 11.70 -1.40 7.66
N SER A 34 12.88 -1.93 7.33
CA SER A 34 12.96 -3.14 6.49
C SER A 34 12.31 -4.37 7.14
N GLU A 35 12.37 -4.48 8.47
CA GLU A 35 11.74 -5.58 9.23
C GLU A 35 10.20 -5.47 9.17
N ASP A 36 9.66 -4.27 9.28
CA ASP A 36 8.23 -3.98 9.09
C ASP A 36 7.77 -4.35 7.68
N LEU A 37 8.56 -3.96 6.67
CA LEU A 37 8.25 -4.27 5.28
C LEU A 37 8.23 -5.79 5.02
N ASP A 38 9.15 -6.55 5.62
CA ASP A 38 9.15 -8.00 5.52
C ASP A 38 7.93 -8.62 6.21
N ALA A 39 7.50 -8.06 7.34
CA ALA A 39 6.26 -8.48 8.01
C ALA A 39 5.02 -8.21 7.14
N ILE A 40 4.93 -7.05 6.49
CA ILE A 40 3.84 -6.71 5.55
C ILE A 40 3.83 -7.70 4.38
N LYS A 41 4.99 -7.99 3.78
CA LYS A 41 5.13 -8.94 2.66
C LYS A 41 4.72 -10.36 3.03
N ALA A 42 4.95 -10.76 4.28
CA ALA A 42 4.55 -12.07 4.79
C ALA A 42 3.03 -12.14 5.10
N HIS A 43 2.42 -11.03 5.51
CA HIS A 43 1.03 -10.98 5.94
C HIS A 43 0.05 -10.73 4.79
N PHE A 44 0.41 -9.88 3.83
CA PHE A 44 -0.50 -9.45 2.77
C PHE A 44 -0.05 -9.93 1.38
N PRO A 45 -0.99 -10.35 0.52
CA PRO A 45 -0.64 -10.73 -0.84
C PRO A 45 -0.16 -9.51 -1.64
N LYS A 46 0.96 -9.68 -2.36
CA LYS A 46 1.48 -8.68 -3.29
C LYS A 46 0.58 -8.59 -4.53
N LYS A 47 0.26 -7.38 -4.97
CA LYS A 47 -0.43 -7.14 -6.25
C LYS A 47 0.51 -7.39 -7.42
N PRO A 48 0.02 -7.83 -8.59
CA PRO A 48 0.86 -8.19 -9.74
C PRO A 48 1.37 -6.97 -10.53
N PHE A 49 1.42 -5.78 -9.93
CA PHE A 49 1.88 -4.53 -10.55
C PHE A 49 2.64 -3.69 -9.54
N ALA A 50 3.55 -2.85 -10.03
CA ALA A 50 4.37 -1.93 -9.26
C ALA A 50 4.81 -0.75 -10.12
N ILE A 51 5.15 0.36 -9.47
CA ILE A 51 5.80 1.52 -10.11
C ILE A 51 7.29 1.37 -9.88
N ARG A 52 8.12 1.43 -10.93
CA ARG A 52 9.55 1.09 -10.83
C ARG A 52 10.46 2.28 -10.51
N HIS A 53 10.18 3.47 -11.04
CA HIS A 53 11.10 4.61 -10.90
C HIS A 53 10.45 5.80 -10.22
N TRP A 54 9.16 6.06 -10.48
CA TRP A 54 8.48 7.17 -9.83
C TRP A 54 8.31 6.88 -8.32
N LEU A 55 8.50 7.93 -7.50
CA LEU A 55 8.49 7.86 -6.03
C LEU A 55 9.54 6.90 -5.43
N GLN A 56 10.68 6.73 -6.10
CA GLN A 56 11.71 5.73 -5.75
C GLN A 56 11.17 4.28 -5.77
N GLY A 57 10.07 4.06 -6.48
CA GLY A 57 9.35 2.79 -6.55
C GLY A 57 8.15 2.75 -5.60
N ALA A 58 7.08 2.11 -6.06
CA ALA A 58 5.90 1.83 -5.25
C ALA A 58 5.47 0.38 -5.40
N GLU A 59 5.27 -0.29 -4.27
CA GLU A 59 4.74 -1.65 -4.20
C GLU A 59 3.35 -1.64 -3.58
N PHE A 60 2.51 -2.56 -4.04
CA PHE A 60 1.10 -2.62 -3.66
C PHE A 60 0.76 -3.99 -3.08
N TYR A 61 0.03 -4.00 -1.97
CA TYR A 61 -0.38 -5.20 -1.25
C TYR A 61 -1.88 -5.14 -0.89
N GLY A 62 -2.44 -6.27 -0.44
CA GLY A 62 -3.78 -6.35 0.14
C GLY A 62 -4.81 -7.12 -0.70
N GLY A 63 -5.99 -7.34 -0.10
CA GLY A 63 -7.10 -8.08 -0.69
C GLY A 63 -7.82 -7.32 -1.80
N ALA A 64 -8.93 -7.87 -2.31
CA ALA A 64 -9.65 -7.29 -3.46
C ALA A 64 -10.14 -5.85 -3.24
N THR A 65 -10.49 -5.51 -1.99
CA THR A 65 -11.04 -4.20 -1.59
C THR A 65 -9.99 -3.25 -1.03
N ASP A 66 -8.76 -3.72 -0.83
CA ASP A 66 -7.72 -3.03 -0.07
C ASP A 66 -6.66 -2.45 -0.99
N SER A 67 -6.08 -1.34 -0.54
CA SER A 67 -4.91 -0.73 -1.11
C SER A 67 -3.91 -0.46 0.00
N ILE A 68 -2.90 -1.31 0.12
CA ILE A 68 -1.72 -1.06 0.96
C ILE A 68 -0.60 -0.62 0.01
N VAL A 69 -0.08 0.58 0.23
CA VAL A 69 0.93 1.18 -0.64
C VAL A 69 2.20 1.40 0.15
N VAL A 70 3.28 0.79 -0.31
CA VAL A 70 4.64 1.01 0.18
C VAL A 70 5.36 1.90 -0.83
N LEU A 71 5.83 3.05 -0.38
CA LEU A 71 6.45 4.11 -1.18
C LEU A 71 7.91 4.33 -0.77
N ASP A 72 8.58 5.20 -1.52
CA ASP A 72 9.90 5.76 -1.19
C ASP A 72 10.97 4.69 -0.97
N GLY A 73 11.00 3.69 -1.86
CA GLY A 73 11.97 2.60 -1.79
C GLY A 73 11.72 1.58 -0.66
N GLY A 74 10.56 1.62 0.01
CA GLY A 74 10.23 0.70 1.08
C GLY A 74 10.09 1.33 2.46
N GLU A 75 10.19 2.66 2.57
CA GLU A 75 10.29 3.35 3.86
C GLU A 75 8.99 4.01 4.30
N GLN A 76 8.00 4.16 3.40
CA GLN A 76 6.74 4.82 3.71
C GLN A 76 5.56 3.90 3.47
N LEU A 77 4.59 3.94 4.38
CA LEU A 77 3.37 3.14 4.34
C LEU A 77 2.13 4.04 4.41
N VAL A 78 1.16 3.75 3.55
CA VAL A 78 -0.22 4.26 3.63
C VAL A 78 -1.18 3.18 3.17
N TYR A 79 -2.38 3.12 3.76
CA TYR A 79 -3.34 2.08 3.44
C TYR A 79 -4.79 2.56 3.55
N ALA A 80 -5.64 1.94 2.74
CA ALA A 80 -7.08 2.20 2.73
C ALA A 80 -7.86 0.99 2.23
N SER A 81 -9.16 0.97 2.52
CA SER A 81 -10.08 -0.01 1.97
C SER A 81 -11.42 0.61 1.60
N SER A 82 -12.08 -0.05 0.66
CA SER A 82 -13.47 0.25 0.27
C SER A 82 -14.50 -0.42 1.19
N SER A 83 -14.05 -1.29 2.10
CA SER A 83 -14.87 -2.04 3.04
C SER A 83 -14.40 -1.79 4.47
N GLU A 84 -15.33 -1.41 5.35
CA GLU A 84 -15.06 -1.19 6.78
C GLU A 84 -14.41 -2.41 7.44
N SER A 85 -15.05 -3.57 7.30
CA SER A 85 -14.54 -4.83 7.88
C SER A 85 -13.16 -5.22 7.36
N SER A 86 -12.85 -4.89 6.10
CA SER A 86 -11.54 -5.16 5.52
C SER A 86 -10.50 -4.16 6.01
N PHE A 87 -10.90 -2.89 6.17
CA PHE A 87 -10.07 -1.88 6.79
C PHE A 87 -9.74 -2.25 8.24
N GLU A 88 -10.72 -2.60 9.08
CA GLU A 88 -10.50 -3.01 10.47
C GLU A 88 -9.53 -4.19 10.57
N ALA A 89 -9.72 -5.23 9.75
CA ALA A 89 -8.84 -6.40 9.76
C ALA A 89 -7.39 -6.08 9.35
N MET A 90 -7.23 -5.15 8.40
CA MET A 90 -5.91 -4.69 7.95
C MET A 90 -5.27 -3.74 8.97
N ASP A 91 -6.04 -2.80 9.51
CA ASP A 91 -5.62 -1.82 10.51
C ASP A 91 -5.21 -2.49 11.82
N ASP A 92 -5.89 -3.56 12.24
CA ASP A 92 -5.52 -4.35 13.42
C ASP A 92 -4.08 -4.87 13.39
N PHE A 93 -3.53 -5.11 12.20
CA PHE A 93 -2.12 -5.45 12.01
C PHE A 93 -1.26 -4.22 11.74
N LEU A 94 -1.67 -3.34 10.83
CA LEU A 94 -0.83 -2.23 10.36
C LEU A 94 -0.74 -1.06 11.35
N LYS A 95 -1.68 -0.91 12.29
CA LYS A 95 -1.66 0.17 13.29
C LYS A 95 -0.44 0.10 14.21
N ASP A 96 0.08 -1.11 14.46
CA ASP A 96 1.26 -1.37 15.30
C ASP A 96 2.57 -1.41 14.50
N ILE A 97 2.50 -1.24 13.17
CA ILE A 97 3.65 -1.18 12.27
C ILE A 97 4.08 0.28 12.05
N GLY A 98 5.39 0.54 12.11
CA GLY A 98 6.00 1.82 11.80
C GLY A 98 5.71 2.94 12.81
N GLU A 99 6.24 4.13 12.53
CA GLU A 99 6.06 5.35 13.32
C GLU A 99 5.29 6.42 12.52
N GLU A 100 4.47 7.22 13.19
CA GLU A 100 3.75 8.34 12.57
C GLU A 100 4.71 9.43 12.07
N MET A 101 4.44 9.97 10.88
CA MET A 101 5.18 11.10 10.30
C MET A 101 4.61 12.46 10.73
#